data_AF-A0AAD1W553-F1
#
_entry.id   AF-A0AAD1W553-F1
#
_cell.length_a   1.000
_cell.length_b   1.000
_cell.length_c   1.000
_cell.angle_alpha   90.00
_cell.angle_beta   90.00
_cell.angle_gamma   90.00
#
_symmetry.space_group_name_H-M   'P 1'
#
loop_
_entity.id
_entity.type
_entity.pdbx_description
1 polymer ?
#
loop_
_entity_poly.entity_id
_entity_poly.type
_entity_poly.pdbx_seq_one_letter_code
_entity_poly.pdbx_strand_id
1 'polypeptide(L)'
;DLAKKIISITKQINELLLDETAHTLQNLKIRNYTQGNRAGKALATLLRQKQAQSKIPYLHNHTGGKTHDPREILAEMANFYDTLYNIKQDPQTSTVRTRHPKLLI
;
A
#
# COMPACT_ATOMS: atom_id res chain seq x y z
N ASP A 1 -22.56 -64.82 10.67
CA ASP A 1 -22.91 -63.47 10.20
C ASP A 1 -22.66 -62.35 11.23
N LEU A 2 -22.64 -62.66 12.53
CA LEU A 2 -22.39 -61.69 13.62
C LEU A 2 -21.02 -60.97 13.53
N ALA A 3 -19.96 -61.70 13.15
CA ALA A 3 -18.60 -61.16 13.06
C ALA A 3 -18.48 -60.01 12.03
N LYS A 4 -19.16 -60.12 10.88
CA LYS A 4 -19.19 -59.06 9.87
C LYS A 4 -19.88 -57.80 10.39
N LYS A 5 -20.93 -57.97 11.20
CA LYS A 5 -21.71 -56.88 11.81
C LYS A 5 -20.88 -56.12 12.86
N ILE A 6 -20.11 -56.84 13.68
CA ILE A 6 -19.18 -56.24 14.65
C ILE A 6 -18.12 -55.40 13.93
N ILE A 7 -17.47 -55.94 12.89
CA ILE A 7 -16.44 -55.22 12.11
C ILE A 7 -17.00 -53.94 11.49
N SER A 8 -18.22 -53.98 10.95
CA SER A 8 -18.90 -52.80 10.39
C SER A 8 -19.14 -51.72 11.45
N ILE A 9 -19.61 -52.10 12.64
CA ILE A 9 -19.90 -51.15 13.73
C ILE A 9 -18.59 -50.52 14.22
N THR A 10 -17.53 -51.32 14.41
CA THR A 10 -16.22 -50.82 14.82
C THR A 10 -15.65 -49.83 13.80
N LYS A 11 -15.85 -50.09 12.50
CA LYS A 11 -15.43 -49.16 11.44
C LYS A 11 -16.18 -47.83 11.51
N GLN A 12 -17.50 -47.87 11.68
CA GLN A 12 -18.33 -46.66 11.80
C GLN A 12 -17.97 -45.84 13.05
N ILE A 13 -17.67 -46.49 14.18
CA ILE A 13 -17.20 -45.81 15.40
C ILE A 13 -15.87 -45.12 15.16
N ASN A 14 -14.92 -45.80 14.49
CA ASN A 14 -13.62 -45.20 14.17
C ASN A 14 -13.76 -44.01 13.21
N GLU A 15 -14.66 -44.09 12.22
CA GLU A 15 -14.96 -42.97 11.32
C GLU A 15 -15.54 -41.77 12.08
N LEU A 16 -16.48 -41.99 13.01
CA LEU A 16 -17.05 -40.93 13.86
C LEU A 16 -16.00 -40.29 14.77
N LEU A 17 -15.14 -41.09 15.40
CA LEU A 17 -14.03 -40.59 16.23
C LEU A 17 -13.02 -39.78 15.42
N LEU A 18 -12.75 -40.18 14.17
CA LEU A 18 -11.84 -39.46 13.29
C LEU A 18 -12.40 -38.08 12.90
N ASP A 19 -13.70 -37.98 12.69
CA ASP A 19 -14.37 -36.71 12.37
C ASP A 19 -14.44 -35.77 13.59
N GLU A 20 -14.76 -36.29 14.78
CA GLU A 20 -14.71 -35.52 16.03
C GLU A 20 -13.29 -35.01 16.34
N THR A 21 -12.28 -35.86 16.13
CA THR A 21 -10.88 -35.46 16.35
C THR A 21 -10.42 -34.42 15.33
N ALA A 22 -10.83 -34.52 14.07
CA ALA A 22 -10.59 -33.51 13.04
C ALA A 22 -11.23 -32.15 13.41
N HIS A 23 -12.48 -32.16 13.87
CA HIS A 23 -13.17 -30.97 14.37
C HIS A 23 -12.46 -30.33 15.57
N THR A 24 -12.01 -31.16 16.51
CA THR A 24 -11.29 -30.70 17.71
C THR A 24 -9.94 -30.07 17.34
N LEU A 25 -9.20 -30.69 16.42
CA LEU A 25 -7.93 -30.17 15.91
C LEU A 25 -8.11 -28.84 15.18
N GLN A 26 -9.17 -28.71 14.37
CA GLN A 26 -9.51 -27.47 13.69
C GLN A 26 -9.84 -26.35 14.67
N ASN A 27 -10.60 -26.64 15.72
CA ASN A 27 -10.91 -25.68 16.78
C ASN A 27 -9.66 -25.23 17.55
N LEU A 28 -8.73 -26.15 17.84
CA LEU A 28 -7.43 -25.81 18.42
C LEU A 28 -6.61 -24.93 17.47
N LYS A 29 -6.62 -25.24 16.17
CA LYS A 29 -5.93 -24.43 15.17
C LYS A 29 -6.50 -23.02 15.10
N ILE A 30 -7.82 -22.88 15.16
CA ILE A 30 -8.49 -21.59 15.21
C ILE A 30 -8.09 -20.85 16.47
N ARG A 31 -8.27 -21.45 17.66
CA ARG A 31 -7.95 -20.80 18.94
C ARG A 31 -6.49 -20.35 19.04
N ASN A 32 -5.55 -21.20 18.64
CA ASN A 32 -4.13 -20.94 18.87
C ASN A 32 -3.44 -20.20 17.71
N TYR A 33 -3.84 -20.43 16.45
CA TYR A 33 -3.10 -19.92 15.29
C TYR A 33 -3.87 -18.88 14.46
N THR A 34 -5.21 -18.80 14.51
CA THR A 34 -5.92 -17.74 13.76
C THR A 34 -5.80 -16.37 14.42
N GLN A 35 -5.52 -16.32 15.73
CA GLN A 35 -5.21 -15.08 16.45
C GLN A 35 -3.72 -14.71 16.45
N GLY A 36 -2.83 -15.63 16.07
CA GLY A 36 -1.40 -15.58 16.38
C GLY A 36 -0.57 -14.47 15.71
N ASN A 37 -1.11 -13.73 14.74
CA ASN A 37 -0.34 -12.66 14.10
C ASN A 37 -1.14 -11.37 13.86
N ARG A 38 -2.03 -11.01 14.78
CA ARG A 38 -2.73 -9.71 14.70
C ARG A 38 -1.74 -8.54 14.82
N ALA A 39 -0.75 -8.67 15.70
CA ALA A 39 0.29 -7.66 15.91
C ALA A 39 1.21 -7.52 14.67
N GLY A 40 1.66 -8.61 14.05
CA GLY A 40 2.49 -8.52 12.84
C GLY A 40 1.71 -8.12 11.59
N LYS A 41 0.42 -8.47 11.48
CA LYS A 41 -0.47 -7.90 10.44
C LYS A 41 -0.64 -6.40 10.62
N ALA A 42 -0.81 -5.92 11.85
CA ALA A 42 -0.89 -4.48 12.16
C ALA A 42 0.44 -3.77 11.83
N LEU A 43 1.57 -4.33 12.24
CA LEU A 43 2.90 -3.80 11.92
C LEU A 43 3.16 -3.76 10.41
N ALA A 44 2.87 -4.83 9.68
CA ALA A 44 3.03 -4.88 8.23
C ALA A 44 2.13 -3.86 7.50
N THR A 45 0.96 -3.55 8.06
CA THR A 45 0.06 -2.52 7.53
C THR A 45 0.62 -1.12 7.80
N LEU A 46 1.14 -0.88 9.01
CA LEU A 46 1.76 0.38 9.40
C LEU A 46 3.05 0.67 8.59
N LEU A 47 3.87 -0.35 8.33
CA LEU A 47 5.05 -0.23 7.47
C LEU A 47 4.67 0.14 6.03
N ARG A 48 3.64 -0.50 5.47
CA ARG A 48 3.12 -0.15 4.13
C ARG A 48 2.59 1.28 4.07
N GLN A 49 1.86 1.73 5.09
CA GLN A 49 1.39 3.12 5.17
C GLN A 49 2.55 4.11 5.26
N LYS A 50 3.55 3.87 6.10
CA LYS A 50 4.73 4.72 6.20
C LYS A 50 5.52 4.79 4.89
N GLN A 51 5.69 3.65 4.20
CA GLN A 51 6.35 3.61 2.91
C GLN A 51 5.56 4.35 1.82
N ALA A 52 4.22 4.33 1.87
CA ALA A 52 3.38 5.10 0.95
C ALA A 52 3.47 6.62 1.23
N GLN A 53 3.51 7.00 2.51
CA GLN A 53 3.63 8.40 2.94
C GLN A 53 5.02 8.99 2.64
N SER A 54 6.08 8.17 2.64
CA SER A 54 7.46 8.66 2.37
C SER A 54 7.78 8.87 0.89
N LYS A 55 6.83 8.72 -0.04
CA LYS A 55 7.09 8.85 -1.48
C LYS A 55 7.36 10.28 -1.94
N ILE A 56 7.07 11.30 -1.11
CA ILE A 56 7.60 12.66 -1.30
C ILE A 56 8.61 12.89 -0.17
N PRO A 57 9.88 12.53 -0.35
CA PRO A 57 10.87 12.62 0.71
C PRO A 57 11.15 14.08 1.08
N TYR A 58 11.11 15.00 0.12
CA TYR A 58 11.19 16.45 0.29
C TYR A 58 10.91 17.13 -1.05
N LEU A 59 10.58 18.41 -1.01
CA LEU A 59 10.55 19.29 -2.18
C LEU A 59 11.63 20.35 -2.04
N HIS A 60 12.24 20.77 -3.14
CA HIS A 60 13.05 21.98 -3.13
C HIS A 60 12.12 23.18 -3.21
N ASN A 61 12.23 24.11 -2.27
CA ASN A 61 11.52 25.37 -2.33
C ASN A 61 12.17 26.30 -3.39
N HIS A 62 11.48 27.39 -3.72
CA HIS A 62 11.98 28.43 -4.63
C HIS A 62 13.27 29.14 -4.16
N THR A 63 13.68 28.96 -2.90
CA THR A 63 14.95 29.47 -2.36
C THR A 63 16.10 28.45 -2.37
N GLY A 64 15.86 27.25 -2.90
CA GLY A 64 16.84 26.16 -3.00
C GLY A 64 17.00 25.30 -1.73
N GLY A 65 16.26 25.60 -0.66
CA GLY A 65 16.14 24.79 0.55
C GLY A 65 15.24 23.56 0.38
N LYS A 66 15.41 22.56 1.24
CA LYS A 66 14.60 21.34 1.26
C LYS A 66 13.49 21.45 2.30
N THR A 67 12.26 21.19 1.87
CA THR A 67 11.08 21.21 2.71
C THR A 67 10.46 19.82 2.79
N HIS A 68 10.09 19.41 4.01
CA HIS A 68 9.44 18.13 4.31
C HIS A 68 7.98 18.31 4.79
N ASP A 69 7.53 19.54 5.06
CA ASP A 69 6.17 19.82 5.53
C ASP A 69 5.17 19.66 4.38
N PRO A 70 4.17 18.76 4.50
CA PRO A 70 3.13 18.59 3.48
C PRO A 70 2.40 19.89 3.11
N ARG A 71 2.22 20.82 4.05
CA ARG A 71 1.53 22.09 3.78
C ARG A 71 2.34 23.00 2.89
N GLU A 72 3.64 23.11 3.17
CA GLU A 72 4.57 23.89 2.36
C GLU A 72 4.77 23.26 0.97
N ILE A 73 4.83 21.93 0.88
CA ILE A 73 4.89 21.21 -0.41
C ILE A 73 3.67 21.52 -1.28
N LEU A 74 2.45 21.52 -0.69
CA LEU A 74 1.23 21.86 -1.41
C LEU A 74 1.23 23.32 -1.89
N ALA A 75 1.72 24.25 -1.07
CA ALA A 75 1.81 25.66 -1.43
C ALA A 75 2.80 25.87 -2.60
N GLU A 76 3.97 25.23 -2.56
CA GLU A 76 4.96 25.32 -3.64
C GLU A 76 4.46 24.66 -4.94
N MET A 77 3.74 23.53 -4.83
CA MET A 77 3.09 22.92 -5.99
C MET A 77 2.02 23.84 -6.59
N ALA A 78 1.21 24.49 -5.77
CA ALA A 78 0.21 25.45 -6.23
C ALA A 78 0.86 26.62 -6.98
N ASN A 79 1.94 27.18 -6.43
CA ASN A 79 2.72 28.23 -7.09
C ASN A 79 3.31 27.77 -8.42
N PHE A 80 3.87 26.56 -8.48
CA PHE A 80 4.40 25.99 -9.72
C PHE A 80 3.32 25.88 -10.81
N TYR A 81 2.14 25.34 -10.48
CA TYR A 81 1.04 25.27 -11.45
C TYR A 81 0.52 26.65 -11.85
N ASP A 82 0.52 27.62 -10.93
CA ASP A 82 0.19 29.01 -11.25
C ASP A 82 1.17 29.60 -12.26
N THR A 83 2.48 29.34 -12.14
CA THR A 83 3.45 29.80 -13.15
C THR A 83 3.28 29.15 -14.53
N LEU A 84 2.80 27.90 -14.58
CA LEU A 84 2.58 27.19 -15.84
C LEU A 84 1.32 27.67 -16.58
N TYR A 85 0.25 27.96 -15.85
CA TYR A 85 -1.08 28.19 -16.44
C TYR A 85 -1.57 29.62 -16.31
N ASN A 86 -0.97 30.44 -15.44
CA ASN A 86 -1.29 31.85 -15.28
C ASN A 86 -0.29 32.72 -16.05
N ILE A 87 -0.15 32.42 -17.35
CA ILE A 87 0.58 33.26 -18.30
C ILE A 87 -0.25 34.53 -18.54
N LYS A 88 -0.20 35.48 -17.59
CA LYS A 88 -0.61 36.87 -17.82
C LYS A 88 0.48 37.64 -18.56
N GLN A 89 0.91 37.10 -19.69
CA GLN A 89 1.64 37.83 -20.73
C GLN A 89 1.14 37.31 -22.08
N ASP A 90 0.06 37.94 -22.54
CA ASP A 90 -0.36 37.90 -23.93
C ASP A 90 0.81 38.40 -24.82
N PRO A 91 1.34 37.59 -25.76
CA PRO A 91 2.50 37.95 -26.56
C PRO A 91 2.15 38.84 -27.78
N GLN A 92 1.23 39.80 -27.64
CA GLN A 92 0.91 40.78 -28.70
C GLN A 92 1.30 42.22 -28.41
N THR A 93 2.01 42.51 -27.32
CA THR A 93 2.56 43.85 -27.08
C THR A 93 3.97 43.80 -26.52
N SER A 94 4.96 43.48 -27.37
CA SER A 94 6.23 44.22 -27.47
C SER A 94 7.21 43.55 -28.44
N THR A 95 7.19 44.05 -29.68
CA THR A 95 8.36 44.37 -30.51
C THR A 95 9.61 43.49 -30.37
N VAL A 96 9.79 42.62 -31.37
CA VAL A 96 11.05 42.32 -32.08
C VAL A 96 12.34 42.49 -31.28
N ARG A 97 12.88 41.40 -30.72
CA ARG A 97 14.33 41.17 -30.66
C ARG A 97 14.64 39.70 -30.93
N THR A 98 14.81 39.40 -32.21
CA THR A 98 15.55 38.27 -32.76
C THR A 98 16.87 38.04 -32.01
N ARG A 99 17.06 36.87 -31.39
CA ARG A 99 18.34 36.16 -31.31
C ARG A 99 18.11 34.65 -31.28
N HIS A 100 18.24 34.03 -32.44
CA HIS A 100 18.39 32.58 -32.57
C HIS A 100 19.70 32.11 -31.91
N PRO A 101 19.73 31.01 -31.16
CA PRO A 101 20.96 30.25 -30.97
C PRO A 101 21.18 29.37 -32.21
N LYS A 102 22.27 29.64 -32.92
CA LYS A 102 22.77 28.84 -34.04
C LYS A 102 23.25 27.50 -33.47
N LEU A 103 22.55 26.41 -33.77
CA LEU A 103 23.10 25.07 -33.54
C LEU A 103 24.14 24.79 -34.62
N LEU A 104 25.40 24.66 -34.18
CA LEU A 104 26.49 24.11 -34.98
C LEU A 104 26.19 22.63 -35.25
N ILE A 105 25.97 22.31 -36.52
CA ILE A 105 26.30 21.02 -37.14
C ILE A 105 27.44 21.31 -38.10
#